data_AF-A0A3M6UUW6-F1
#
_entry.id   AF-A0A3M6UUW6-F1
#
_cell.length_a   1.000
_cell.length_b   1.000
_cell.length_c   1.000
_cell.angle_alpha   90.00
_cell.angle_beta   90.00
_cell.angle_gamma   90.00
#
_symmetry.space_group_name_H-M   'P 1'
#
loop_
_entity.id
_entity.type
_entity.pdbx_description
1 polymer ?
#
loop_
_entity_poly.entity_id
_entity_poly.type
_entity_poly.pdbx_seq_one_letter_code
_entity_poly.pdbx_strand_id
1 'polypeptide(L)'
;MKCTLFLYTESDSNQAERLMDYFQGRLRKIADMRNIDNILVRNHDFRYELCHSECVVLIGTHHASSLIQNKQQEKDEDDIIFDGKVMHEEFTENKELVKNRLVIVHFAERTENLWIPNGFDEKRLFHVEDGKVPLDGSPTLAHLEYRMKKILLGDDFFDSFKARRLMDYVQGRLRKVADIRNIKDILARERDFKKELRRSECVVLIGSHQALFLIQNKQQEKEGDFITFDGRVIQEEFAENEELVKNRLIIVHFKERTENDWIPTGFDEKRLFHVEDGKVPLDGSPTLAHLEYRMKKILLGDDFLC
;
A
#
# COMPACT_ATOMS: atom_id res chain seq x y z
N MET A 1 6.56 15.63 -7.39
CA MET A 1 5.30 14.87 -7.37
C MET A 1 5.57 13.54 -8.05
N LYS A 2 4.97 12.42 -7.61
CA LYS A 2 5.10 11.15 -8.35
C LYS A 2 4.35 11.26 -9.69
N CYS A 3 4.70 10.45 -10.66
CA CYS A 3 4.10 10.41 -11.98
C CYS A 3 3.33 9.10 -12.18
N THR A 4 2.11 9.21 -12.67
CA THR A 4 1.34 8.08 -13.20
C THR A 4 1.12 8.29 -14.68
N LEU A 5 1.51 7.31 -15.49
CA LEU A 5 1.34 7.35 -16.93
C LEU A 5 0.12 6.52 -17.35
N PHE A 6 -0.85 7.16 -18.00
CA PHE A 6 -2.01 6.53 -18.64
C PHE A 6 -1.69 6.27 -20.12
N LEU A 7 -1.79 5.02 -20.52
CA LEU A 7 -1.55 4.55 -21.88
C LEU A 7 -2.87 4.03 -22.45
N TYR A 8 -3.36 4.65 -23.52
CA TYR A 8 -4.59 4.26 -24.20
C TYR A 8 -4.50 4.64 -25.67
N THR A 9 -5.25 3.92 -26.51
CA THR A 9 -5.36 4.23 -27.95
C THR A 9 -6.37 5.35 -28.17
N GLU A 10 -6.37 5.98 -29.34
CA GLU A 10 -7.33 7.04 -29.65
C GLU A 10 -8.77 6.54 -29.57
N SER A 11 -9.00 5.30 -29.99
CA SER A 11 -10.32 4.67 -29.91
C SER A 11 -10.88 4.55 -28.48
N ASP A 12 -10.00 4.60 -27.48
CA ASP A 12 -10.33 4.46 -26.06
C ASP A 12 -10.33 5.80 -25.31
N SER A 13 -9.96 6.91 -25.96
CA SER A 13 -9.64 8.20 -25.35
C SER A 13 -10.74 8.71 -24.42
N ASN A 14 -11.98 8.76 -24.90
CA ASN A 14 -13.12 9.24 -24.12
C ASN A 14 -13.32 8.51 -22.78
N GLN A 15 -13.17 7.19 -22.75
CA GLN A 15 -13.35 6.39 -21.53
C GLN A 15 -12.11 6.46 -20.64
N ALA A 16 -10.92 6.45 -21.25
CA ALA A 16 -9.64 6.55 -20.58
C ALA A 16 -9.44 7.90 -19.88
N GLU A 17 -9.77 9.01 -20.55
CA GLU A 17 -9.69 10.36 -20.00
C GLU A 17 -10.63 10.55 -18.82
N ARG A 18 -11.87 10.05 -18.91
CA ARG A 18 -12.79 10.07 -17.77
C ARG A 18 -12.25 9.32 -16.55
N LEU A 19 -11.60 8.18 -16.76
CA LEU A 19 -10.96 7.41 -15.70
C LEU A 19 -9.74 8.15 -15.13
N MET A 20 -8.92 8.74 -16.02
CA MET A 20 -7.77 9.54 -15.66
C MET A 20 -8.18 10.75 -14.81
N ASP A 21 -9.19 11.51 -15.23
CA ASP A 21 -9.72 12.68 -14.51
C ASP A 21 -10.24 12.32 -13.12
N TYR A 22 -10.98 11.19 -13.02
CA TYR A 22 -11.44 10.68 -11.74
C TYR A 22 -10.27 10.41 -10.78
N PHE A 23 -9.21 9.76 -11.25
CA PHE A 23 -8.03 9.50 -10.42
C PHE A 23 -7.18 10.74 -10.19
N GLN A 24 -7.07 11.66 -11.15
CA GLN A 24 -6.41 12.95 -10.96
C GLN A 24 -7.08 13.70 -9.81
N GLY A 25 -8.41 13.78 -9.77
CA GLY A 25 -9.14 14.41 -8.68
C GLY A 25 -8.84 13.82 -7.29
N ARG A 26 -8.73 12.48 -7.21
CA ARG A 26 -8.52 11.75 -5.95
C ARG A 26 -7.06 11.62 -5.52
N LEU A 27 -6.14 11.58 -6.47
CA LEU A 27 -4.73 11.32 -6.27
C LEU A 27 -3.84 12.56 -6.52
N ARG A 28 -4.40 13.74 -6.85
CA ARG A 28 -3.65 14.99 -7.10
C ARG A 28 -2.64 15.40 -6.03
N LYS A 29 -2.80 14.94 -4.79
CA LYS A 29 -1.85 15.23 -3.69
C LYS A 29 -0.66 14.25 -3.66
N ILE A 30 -0.75 13.17 -4.42
CA ILE A 30 0.18 12.03 -4.42
C ILE A 30 0.92 11.98 -5.75
N ALA A 31 0.20 12.05 -6.87
CA ALA A 31 0.75 11.90 -8.20
C ALA A 31 0.09 12.82 -9.23
N ASP A 32 0.88 13.19 -10.23
CA ASP A 32 0.43 13.78 -11.49
C ASP A 32 0.07 12.64 -12.45
N MET A 33 -1.14 12.67 -13.01
CA MET A 33 -1.52 11.81 -14.11
C MET A 33 -1.07 12.44 -15.43
N ARG A 34 -0.47 11.65 -16.32
CA ARG A 34 -0.04 12.06 -17.66
C ARG A 34 -0.47 11.03 -18.67
N ASN A 35 -0.77 11.46 -19.90
CA ASN A 35 -0.90 10.60 -21.07
C ASN A 35 0.23 10.87 -22.08
N ILE A 36 0.19 10.23 -23.25
CA ILE A 36 1.19 10.43 -24.31
C ILE A 36 1.15 11.87 -24.85
N ASP A 37 -0.03 12.47 -25.03
CA ASP A 37 -0.14 13.86 -25.48
C ASP A 37 0.55 14.84 -24.50
N ASN A 38 0.41 14.60 -23.19
CA ASN A 38 1.09 15.39 -22.17
C ASN A 38 2.63 15.27 -22.25
N ILE A 39 3.15 14.15 -22.73
CA ILE A 39 4.58 13.90 -22.96
C ILE A 39 5.04 14.63 -24.22
N LEU A 40 4.28 14.51 -25.32
CA LEU A 40 4.57 15.14 -26.60
C LEU A 40 4.60 16.67 -26.50
N VAL A 41 3.59 17.28 -25.85
CA VAL A 41 3.52 18.72 -25.61
C VAL A 41 4.74 19.24 -24.83
N ARG A 42 5.39 18.37 -24.04
CA ARG A 42 6.57 18.72 -23.24
C ARG A 42 7.89 18.38 -23.94
N ASN A 43 7.88 17.86 -25.17
CA ASN A 43 9.06 17.35 -25.88
C ASN A 43 9.86 16.31 -25.05
N HIS A 44 9.17 15.53 -24.23
CA HIS A 44 9.80 14.50 -23.42
C HIS A 44 9.90 13.19 -24.21
N ASP A 45 10.95 12.41 -23.96
CA ASP A 45 11.11 11.08 -24.55
C ASP A 45 10.10 10.10 -23.90
N PHE A 46 9.18 9.54 -24.70
CA PHE A 46 8.17 8.59 -24.25
C PHE A 46 8.79 7.38 -23.54
N ARG A 47 9.90 6.83 -24.06
CA ARG A 47 10.57 5.70 -23.42
C ARG A 47 11.09 6.10 -22.04
N TYR A 48 11.69 7.28 -21.95
CA TYR A 48 12.18 7.81 -20.68
C TYR A 48 11.04 7.95 -19.66
N GLU A 49 9.93 8.57 -20.03
CA GLU A 49 8.77 8.76 -19.13
C GLU A 49 8.13 7.42 -18.74
N LEU A 50 8.01 6.47 -19.66
CA LEU A 50 7.51 5.12 -19.37
C LEU A 50 8.40 4.41 -18.33
N CYS A 51 9.72 4.48 -18.51
CA CYS A 51 10.68 3.86 -17.60
C CYS A 51 10.70 4.49 -16.21
N HIS A 52 10.47 5.79 -16.10
CA HIS A 52 10.61 6.55 -14.84
C HIS A 52 9.30 6.81 -14.11
N SER A 53 8.13 6.59 -14.73
CA SER A 53 6.84 6.79 -14.08
C SER A 53 6.62 5.79 -12.95
N GLU A 54 6.29 6.25 -11.74
CA GLU A 54 6.10 5.38 -10.57
C GLU A 54 4.92 4.42 -10.74
N CYS A 55 3.90 4.80 -11.51
CA CYS A 55 2.77 3.93 -11.86
C CYS A 55 2.45 4.03 -13.35
N VAL A 56 2.10 2.91 -13.99
CA VAL A 56 1.68 2.87 -15.39
C VAL A 56 0.32 2.19 -15.47
N VAL A 57 -0.68 2.87 -16.03
CA VAL A 57 -2.02 2.34 -16.25
C VAL A 57 -2.21 2.15 -17.75
N LEU A 58 -2.31 0.90 -18.20
CA LEU A 58 -2.60 0.56 -19.58
C LEU A 58 -4.09 0.24 -19.75
N ILE A 59 -4.75 0.92 -20.68
CA ILE A 59 -6.08 0.54 -21.14
C ILE A 59 -5.93 -0.61 -22.13
N GLY A 60 -6.18 -1.82 -21.65
CA GLY A 60 -6.01 -3.07 -22.37
C GLY A 60 -7.22 -3.39 -23.22
N THR A 61 -7.28 -2.83 -24.44
CA THR A 61 -8.25 -3.21 -25.46
C THR A 61 -7.64 -4.13 -26.51
N HIS A 62 -8.49 -4.68 -27.38
CA HIS A 62 -8.03 -5.45 -28.54
C HIS A 62 -7.12 -4.63 -29.45
N HIS A 63 -7.44 -3.35 -29.64
CA HIS A 63 -6.64 -2.47 -30.49
C HIS A 63 -5.27 -2.20 -29.87
N ALA A 64 -5.23 -1.78 -28.59
CA ALA A 64 -3.98 -1.60 -27.84
C ALA A 64 -3.12 -2.87 -27.84
N SER A 65 -3.75 -4.03 -27.59
CA SER A 65 -3.09 -5.33 -27.60
C SER A 65 -2.47 -5.65 -28.95
N SER A 66 -3.19 -5.41 -30.05
CA SER A 66 -2.69 -5.64 -31.40
C SER A 66 -1.49 -4.75 -31.72
N LEU A 67 -1.56 -3.46 -31.37
CA LEU A 67 -0.46 -2.51 -31.58
C LEU A 67 0.79 -2.94 -30.81
N ILE A 68 0.65 -3.35 -29.55
CA ILE A 68 1.78 -3.82 -28.74
C ILE A 68 2.34 -5.15 -29.26
N GLN A 69 1.49 -6.14 -29.54
CA GLN A 69 1.93 -7.45 -30.04
C GLN A 69 2.71 -7.33 -31.36
N ASN A 70 2.19 -6.52 -32.27
CA ASN A 70 2.74 -6.35 -33.60
C ASN A 70 3.80 -5.24 -33.70
N LYS A 71 4.16 -4.61 -32.56
CA LYS A 71 5.15 -3.51 -32.48
C LYS A 71 4.82 -2.34 -33.42
N GLN A 72 3.54 -1.98 -33.47
CA GLN A 72 3.00 -0.93 -34.32
C GLN A 72 2.78 0.36 -33.52
N GLN A 73 2.75 1.47 -34.25
CA GLN A 73 2.45 2.79 -33.72
C GLN A 73 1.08 3.24 -34.24
N GLU A 74 0.30 3.88 -33.39
CA GLU A 74 -0.83 4.72 -33.79
C GLU A 74 -0.33 6.16 -33.92
N LYS A 75 -0.77 6.86 -34.96
CA LYS A 75 -0.35 8.23 -35.26
C LYS A 75 -1.56 9.09 -35.57
N ASP A 76 -1.50 10.34 -35.14
CA ASP A 76 -2.33 11.43 -35.66
C ASP A 76 -1.42 12.38 -36.44
N GLU A 77 -1.71 12.55 -37.73
CA GLU A 77 -0.80 13.19 -38.69
C GLU A 77 0.64 12.63 -38.60
N ASP A 78 1.58 13.43 -38.08
CA ASP A 78 2.99 13.05 -37.90
C ASP A 78 3.33 12.65 -36.44
N ASP A 79 2.40 12.85 -35.50
CA ASP A 79 2.61 12.64 -34.07
C ASP A 79 2.22 11.21 -33.65
N ILE A 80 3.08 10.57 -32.85
CA ILE A 80 2.84 9.21 -32.33
C ILE A 80 1.97 9.32 -31.07
N ILE A 81 0.69 9.00 -31.20
CA ILE A 81 -0.28 9.03 -30.09
C ILE A 81 -0.30 7.71 -29.30
N PHE A 82 0.23 6.62 -29.87
CA PHE A 82 0.44 5.35 -29.16
C PHE A 82 1.65 4.59 -29.72
N ASP A 83 2.68 4.34 -28.90
CA ASP A 83 3.88 3.62 -29.33
C ASP A 83 3.91 2.15 -28.83
N GLY A 84 3.21 1.27 -29.54
CA GLY A 84 3.18 -0.15 -29.23
C GLY A 84 4.55 -0.84 -29.36
N LYS A 85 5.48 -0.29 -30.16
CA LYS A 85 6.85 -0.82 -30.27
C LYS A 85 7.64 -0.59 -28.98
N VAL A 86 7.67 0.65 -28.48
CA VAL A 86 8.35 0.98 -27.22
C VAL A 86 7.72 0.23 -26.05
N MET A 87 6.38 0.17 -25.99
CA MET A 87 5.68 -0.58 -24.95
C MET A 87 6.02 -2.07 -24.99
N HIS A 88 6.07 -2.68 -26.17
CA HIS A 88 6.44 -4.09 -26.30
C HIS A 88 7.84 -4.38 -25.75
N GLU A 89 8.82 -3.55 -26.12
CA GLU A 89 10.21 -3.67 -25.67
C GLU A 89 10.28 -3.55 -24.14
N GLU A 90 9.73 -2.47 -23.56
CA GLU A 90 9.78 -2.24 -22.12
C GLU A 90 8.98 -3.27 -21.32
N PHE A 91 7.80 -3.68 -21.77
CA PHE A 91 7.01 -4.69 -21.09
C PHE A 91 7.58 -6.12 -21.23
N THR A 92 8.53 -6.34 -22.14
CA THR A 92 9.24 -7.62 -22.26
C THR A 92 10.54 -7.62 -21.46
N GLU A 93 11.28 -6.51 -21.51
CA GLU A 93 12.65 -6.42 -20.95
C GLU A 93 12.66 -5.90 -19.51
N ASN A 94 11.75 -4.98 -19.16
CA ASN A 94 11.69 -4.33 -17.85
C ASN A 94 10.78 -5.08 -16.87
N LYS A 95 11.33 -6.15 -16.27
CA LYS A 95 10.60 -6.98 -15.27
C LYS A 95 10.13 -6.19 -14.06
N GLU A 96 10.86 -5.14 -13.67
CA GLU A 96 10.50 -4.30 -12.53
C GLU A 96 9.21 -3.54 -12.82
N LEU A 97 9.14 -2.88 -13.99
CA LEU A 97 7.94 -2.16 -14.43
C LEU A 97 6.73 -3.09 -14.46
N VAL A 98 6.84 -4.25 -15.10
CA VAL A 98 5.73 -5.21 -15.23
C VAL A 98 5.29 -5.75 -13.87
N LYS A 99 6.24 -6.10 -12.99
CA LYS A 99 5.94 -6.72 -11.69
C LYS A 99 5.43 -5.75 -10.64
N ASN A 100 5.84 -4.48 -10.69
CA ASN A 100 5.62 -3.56 -9.58
C ASN A 100 4.76 -2.34 -9.96
N ARG A 101 4.85 -1.84 -11.19
CA ARG A 101 4.30 -0.52 -11.55
C ARG A 101 3.14 -0.56 -12.53
N LEU A 102 3.05 -1.61 -13.35
CA LEU A 102 1.99 -1.76 -14.34
C LEU A 102 0.66 -2.19 -13.71
N VAL A 103 -0.42 -1.54 -14.16
CA VAL A 103 -1.82 -1.89 -13.92
C VAL A 103 -2.51 -1.93 -15.29
N ILE A 104 -3.34 -2.94 -15.53
CA ILE A 104 -4.10 -3.06 -16.79
C ILE A 104 -5.59 -2.91 -16.47
N VAL A 105 -6.25 -2.03 -17.20
CA VAL A 105 -7.70 -1.79 -17.10
C VAL A 105 -8.36 -2.13 -18.42
N HIS A 106 -9.46 -2.86 -18.41
CA HIS A 106 -10.27 -3.15 -19.58
C HIS A 106 -11.70 -2.66 -19.36
N PHE A 107 -12.33 -2.18 -20.42
CA PHE A 107 -13.70 -1.63 -20.36
C PHE A 107 -14.78 -2.61 -20.81
N ALA A 108 -14.40 -3.61 -21.60
CA ALA A 108 -15.28 -4.71 -22.02
C ALA A 108 -14.91 -6.01 -21.29
N GLU A 109 -15.78 -7.02 -21.37
CA GLU A 109 -15.47 -8.36 -20.90
C GLU A 109 -14.18 -8.88 -21.54
N ARG A 110 -13.34 -9.52 -20.72
CA ARG A 110 -12.06 -10.06 -21.16
C ARG A 110 -12.30 -11.17 -22.17
N THR A 111 -11.64 -11.08 -23.31
CA THR A 111 -11.52 -12.17 -24.27
C THR A 111 -10.11 -12.78 -24.20
N GLU A 112 -9.96 -14.02 -24.66
CA GLU A 112 -8.67 -14.74 -24.63
C GLU A 112 -7.55 -14.07 -25.45
N ASN A 113 -7.91 -13.14 -26.35
CA ASN A 113 -6.99 -12.50 -27.28
C ASN A 113 -6.32 -11.22 -26.72
N LEU A 114 -6.64 -10.82 -25.50
CA LEU A 114 -5.99 -9.66 -24.87
C LEU A 114 -4.54 -9.98 -24.53
N TRP A 115 -3.63 -9.14 -25.00
CA TRP A 115 -2.23 -9.32 -24.74
C TRP A 115 -1.90 -8.97 -23.31
N ILE A 116 -1.19 -9.86 -22.62
CA ILE A 116 -0.70 -9.65 -21.26
C ILE A 116 0.81 -9.93 -21.24
N PRO A 117 1.64 -9.02 -20.70
CA PRO A 117 3.06 -9.26 -20.57
C PRO A 117 3.36 -10.51 -19.74
N ASN A 118 4.39 -11.27 -20.12
CA ASN A 118 4.82 -12.43 -19.36
C ASN A 118 5.23 -12.06 -17.93
N GLY A 119 4.70 -12.78 -16.94
CA GLY A 119 4.98 -12.54 -15.52
C GLY A 119 4.21 -11.36 -14.90
N PHE A 120 3.22 -10.81 -15.61
CA PHE A 120 2.25 -9.88 -15.04
C PHE A 120 1.39 -10.55 -13.95
N ASP A 121 1.07 -9.81 -12.90
CA ASP A 121 0.19 -10.30 -11.82
C ASP A 121 -1.27 -9.97 -12.17
N GLU A 122 -2.07 -11.00 -12.45
CA GLU A 122 -3.49 -10.84 -12.80
C GLU A 122 -4.31 -10.13 -11.72
N LYS A 123 -3.84 -10.06 -10.47
CA LYS A 123 -4.50 -9.25 -9.41
C LYS A 123 -4.43 -7.74 -9.66
N ARG A 124 -3.64 -7.30 -10.65
CA ARG A 124 -3.54 -5.91 -11.13
C ARG A 124 -4.27 -5.69 -12.46
N LEU A 125 -5.11 -6.65 -12.86
CA LEU A 125 -6.04 -6.52 -13.98
C LEU A 125 -7.42 -6.08 -13.44
N PHE A 126 -8.01 -5.07 -14.07
CA PHE A 126 -9.27 -4.47 -13.61
C PHE A 126 -10.29 -4.36 -14.73
N HIS A 127 -11.52 -4.80 -14.47
CA HIS A 127 -12.67 -4.58 -15.34
C HIS A 127 -13.46 -3.34 -14.89
N VAL A 128 -13.43 -2.27 -15.67
CA VAL A 128 -14.25 -1.07 -15.45
C VAL A 128 -15.32 -1.03 -16.53
N GLU A 129 -16.46 -1.67 -16.27
CA GLU A 129 -17.57 -1.84 -17.22
C GLU A 129 -17.91 -0.56 -17.99
N ASP A 130 -17.76 -0.60 -19.32
CA ASP A 130 -17.99 0.52 -20.26
C ASP A 130 -17.26 1.83 -19.92
N GLY A 131 -16.16 1.76 -19.16
CA GLY A 131 -15.50 2.96 -18.64
C GLY A 131 -16.41 3.79 -17.72
N LYS A 132 -17.43 3.17 -17.10
CA LYS A 132 -18.35 3.86 -16.18
C LYS A 132 -17.60 4.29 -14.93
N VAL A 133 -17.57 5.60 -14.72
CA VAL A 133 -17.00 6.24 -13.53
C VAL A 133 -18.08 7.03 -12.78
N PRO A 134 -18.84 6.38 -11.87
CA PRO A 134 -19.81 7.09 -11.03
C PRO A 134 -19.10 8.09 -10.12
N LEU A 135 -19.76 9.21 -9.81
CA LEU A 135 -19.20 10.26 -8.94
C LEU A 135 -18.83 9.72 -7.54
N ASP A 136 -19.68 8.85 -6.98
CA ASP A 136 -19.44 8.21 -5.68
C ASP A 136 -18.43 7.05 -5.75
N GLY A 137 -17.98 6.69 -6.95
CA GLY A 137 -17.10 5.57 -7.24
C GLY A 137 -17.85 4.24 -7.37
N SER A 138 -17.08 3.16 -7.44
CA SER A 138 -17.56 1.77 -7.44
C SER A 138 -16.57 0.89 -6.67
N PRO A 139 -16.95 -0.33 -6.25
CA PRO A 139 -16.01 -1.26 -5.61
C PRO A 139 -14.75 -1.51 -6.45
N THR A 140 -14.91 -1.65 -7.77
CA THR A 140 -13.78 -1.78 -8.70
C THR A 140 -12.89 -0.54 -8.68
N LEU A 141 -13.46 0.66 -8.79
CA LEU A 141 -12.70 1.91 -8.79
C LEU A 141 -11.99 2.16 -7.45
N ALA A 142 -12.62 1.79 -6.34
CA ALA A 142 -12.00 1.84 -5.02
C ALA A 142 -10.82 0.87 -4.90
N HIS A 143 -10.94 -0.34 -5.46
CA HIS A 143 -9.84 -1.30 -5.48
C HIS A 143 -8.71 -0.86 -6.44
N LEU A 144 -9.04 -0.29 -7.60
CA LEU A 144 -8.05 0.29 -8.52
C LEU A 144 -7.32 1.47 -7.86
N GLU A 145 -8.03 2.39 -7.21
CA GLU A 145 -7.45 3.50 -6.43
C GLU A 145 -6.49 2.97 -5.36
N TYR A 146 -6.90 1.93 -4.62
CA TYR A 146 -6.08 1.27 -3.63
C TYR A 146 -4.78 0.72 -4.24
N ARG A 147 -4.86 0.04 -5.40
CA ARG A 147 -3.67 -0.48 -6.08
C ARG A 147 -2.74 0.62 -6.58
N MET A 148 -3.29 1.66 -7.21
CA MET A 148 -2.50 2.80 -7.65
C MET A 148 -1.79 3.47 -6.47
N LYS A 149 -2.50 3.72 -5.36
CA LYS A 149 -1.89 4.22 -4.12
C LYS A 149 -0.81 3.29 -3.60
N LYS A 150 -1.00 1.97 -3.66
CA LYS A 150 -0.01 0.97 -3.19
C LYS A 150 1.28 1.03 -3.99
N ILE A 151 1.16 1.14 -5.31
CA ILE A 151 2.29 1.32 -6.22
C ILE A 151 2.98 2.65 -5.94
N LEU A 152 2.20 3.73 -5.90
CA LEU A 152 2.71 5.08 -5.74
C LEU A 152 3.36 5.29 -4.39
N LEU A 153 2.79 4.81 -3.28
CA LEU A 153 3.24 5.14 -1.93
C LEU A 153 4.07 4.04 -1.27
N GLY A 154 4.13 2.85 -1.88
CA GLY A 154 4.82 1.70 -1.33
C GLY A 154 4.07 1.03 -0.18
N ASP A 155 4.61 -0.10 0.26
CA ASP A 155 4.00 -0.93 1.29
C ASP A 155 4.00 -0.28 2.68
N ASP A 156 5.03 0.50 3.01
CA ASP A 156 5.16 1.14 4.32
C ASP A 156 4.04 2.16 4.60
N PHE A 157 3.61 2.89 3.56
CA PHE A 157 2.45 3.78 3.67
C PHE A 157 1.17 2.99 3.98
N PHE A 158 1.00 1.82 3.37
CA PHE A 158 -0.17 0.98 3.62
C PHE A 158 -0.14 0.35 5.00
N ASP A 159 1.02 -0.05 5.50
CA ASP A 159 1.13 -0.55 6.87
C ASP A 159 0.82 0.56 7.88
N SER A 160 1.19 1.82 7.62
CA SER A 160 0.75 2.97 8.41
C SER A 160 -0.78 3.16 8.38
N PHE A 161 -1.40 3.08 7.20
CA PHE A 161 -2.86 3.18 7.08
C PHE A 161 -3.59 2.03 7.78
N LYS A 162 -3.11 0.79 7.67
CA LYS A 162 -3.66 -0.38 8.36
C LYS A 162 -3.48 -0.27 9.86
N ALA A 163 -2.30 0.16 10.33
CA ALA A 163 -2.03 0.42 11.74
C ALA A 163 -3.01 1.45 12.30
N ARG A 164 -3.30 2.52 11.54
CA ARG A 164 -4.31 3.51 11.93
C ARG A 164 -5.71 2.92 12.02
N ARG A 165 -6.15 2.13 11.02
CA ARG A 165 -7.45 1.45 11.08
C ARG A 165 -7.56 0.48 12.25
N LEU A 166 -6.49 -0.25 12.54
CA LEU A 166 -6.44 -1.13 13.71
C LEU A 166 -6.53 -0.32 15.00
N MET A 167 -5.79 0.80 15.11
CA MET A 167 -5.89 1.71 16.24
C MET A 167 -7.32 2.23 16.42
N ASP A 168 -7.97 2.70 15.35
CA ASP A 168 -9.36 3.18 15.39
C ASP A 168 -10.33 2.07 15.85
N TYR A 169 -10.16 0.84 15.34
CA TYR A 169 -10.95 -0.32 15.76
C TYR A 169 -10.78 -0.60 17.26
N VAL A 170 -9.54 -0.72 17.72
CA VAL A 170 -9.23 -1.02 19.12
C VAL A 170 -9.70 0.12 20.02
N GLN A 171 -9.53 1.38 19.60
CA GLN A 171 -9.99 2.54 20.36
C GLN A 171 -11.51 2.54 20.46
N GLY A 172 -12.24 2.24 19.38
CA GLY A 172 -13.70 2.09 19.43
C GLY A 172 -14.17 1.03 20.44
N ARG A 173 -13.47 -0.10 20.53
CA ARG A 173 -13.81 -1.25 21.39
C ARG A 173 -13.34 -1.09 22.84
N LEU A 174 -12.17 -0.50 23.06
CA LEU A 174 -11.48 -0.43 24.35
C LEU A 174 -11.45 0.97 24.98
N ARG A 175 -12.06 2.00 24.36
CA ARG A 175 -12.07 3.39 24.90
C ARG A 175 -12.52 3.53 26.35
N LYS A 176 -13.31 2.60 26.89
CA LYS A 176 -13.77 2.62 28.29
C LYS A 176 -12.74 2.03 29.26
N VAL A 177 -11.74 1.34 28.75
CA VAL A 177 -10.77 0.54 29.50
C VAL A 177 -9.35 1.09 29.36
N ALA A 178 -8.98 1.60 28.17
CA ALA A 178 -7.64 2.08 27.91
C ALA A 178 -7.63 3.37 27.10
N ASP A 179 -6.65 4.23 27.41
CA ASP A 179 -6.25 5.36 26.56
C ASP A 179 -5.20 4.88 25.55
N ILE A 180 -5.54 4.89 24.28
CA ILE A 180 -4.69 4.35 23.21
C ILE A 180 -3.94 5.50 22.55
N ARG A 181 -2.62 5.40 22.53
CA ARG A 181 -1.72 6.39 21.93
C ARG A 181 -0.75 5.71 20.97
N ASN A 182 -0.41 6.37 19.87
CA ASN A 182 0.65 5.91 18.97
C ASN A 182 1.98 6.61 19.28
N ILE A 183 3.08 6.07 18.74
CA ILE A 183 4.43 6.58 18.97
C ILE A 183 4.60 8.02 18.48
N LYS A 184 3.99 8.40 17.35
CA LYS A 184 4.09 9.76 16.80
C LYS A 184 3.48 10.79 17.75
N ASP A 185 2.31 10.48 18.33
CA ASP A 185 1.63 11.35 19.31
C ASP A 185 2.43 11.50 20.61
N ILE A 186 3.16 10.45 21.01
CA ILE A 186 4.02 10.48 22.20
C ILE A 186 5.26 11.36 21.92
N LEU A 187 5.96 11.11 20.81
CA LEU A 187 7.16 11.82 20.43
C LEU A 187 6.90 13.30 20.11
N ALA A 188 5.79 13.61 19.43
CA ALA A 188 5.42 14.99 19.08
C ALA A 188 5.10 15.87 20.31
N ARG A 189 4.80 15.26 21.47
CA ARG A 189 4.55 15.97 22.72
C ARG A 189 5.81 16.15 23.58
N GLU A 190 7.00 15.90 23.00
CA GLU A 190 8.31 15.91 23.69
C GLU A 190 8.31 15.07 24.97
N ARG A 191 7.47 14.03 25.03
CA ARG A 191 7.43 13.13 26.19
C ARG A 191 8.61 12.19 26.12
N ASP A 192 9.08 11.79 27.30
CA ASP A 192 10.07 10.73 27.42
C ASP A 192 9.46 9.39 26.95
N PHE A 193 9.73 9.05 25.69
CA PHE A 193 9.19 7.86 25.04
C PHE A 193 9.57 6.58 25.78
N LYS A 194 10.80 6.49 26.32
CA LYS A 194 11.26 5.34 27.11
C LYS A 194 10.38 5.15 28.34
N LYS A 195 10.07 6.25 29.04
CA LYS A 195 9.22 6.26 30.22
C LYS A 195 7.75 5.94 29.92
N GLU A 196 7.20 6.46 28.82
CA GLU A 196 5.84 6.12 28.38
C GLU A 196 5.77 4.64 28.01
N LEU A 197 6.72 4.11 27.24
CA LEU A 197 6.78 2.69 26.87
C LEU A 197 6.84 1.78 28.09
N ARG A 198 7.66 2.10 29.11
CA ARG A 198 7.73 1.37 30.38
C ARG A 198 6.41 1.34 31.14
N ARG A 199 5.64 2.43 31.08
CA ARG A 199 4.40 2.61 31.85
C ARG A 199 3.16 2.06 31.16
N SER A 200 3.21 1.83 29.85
CA SER A 200 2.10 1.27 29.10
C SER A 200 1.70 -0.11 29.64
N GLU A 201 0.44 -0.29 30.03
CA GLU A 201 -0.07 -1.58 30.51
C GLU A 201 -0.14 -2.64 29.39
N CYS A 202 -0.25 -2.19 28.13
CA CYS A 202 -0.21 -3.04 26.95
C CYS A 202 0.50 -2.31 25.82
N VAL A 203 1.37 -3.01 25.08
CA VAL A 203 2.11 -2.47 23.95
C VAL A 203 1.78 -3.29 22.72
N VAL A 204 1.29 -2.64 21.66
CA VAL A 204 1.04 -3.27 20.36
C VAL A 204 2.10 -2.80 19.38
N LEU A 205 2.96 -3.72 18.92
CA LEU A 205 3.94 -3.48 17.87
C LEU A 205 3.38 -3.94 16.53
N ILE A 206 3.34 -3.03 15.55
CA ILE A 206 3.10 -3.40 14.15
C ILE A 206 4.42 -3.89 13.55
N GLY A 207 4.52 -5.19 13.32
CA GLY A 207 5.73 -5.85 12.83
C GLY A 207 5.93 -5.70 11.33
N SER A 208 5.93 -4.48 10.80
CA SER A 208 6.36 -4.28 9.40
C SER A 208 7.87 -4.54 9.28
N HIS A 209 8.34 -4.96 8.10
CA HIS A 209 9.77 -5.21 7.87
C HIS A 209 10.61 -3.99 8.24
N GLN A 210 10.16 -2.78 7.89
CA GLN A 210 10.84 -1.53 8.22
C GLN A 210 10.92 -1.31 9.74
N ALA A 211 9.81 -1.48 10.48
CA ALA A 211 9.80 -1.29 11.92
C ALA A 211 10.73 -2.28 12.62
N LEU A 212 10.67 -3.55 12.24
CA LEU A 212 11.52 -4.60 12.81
C LEU A 212 13.00 -4.40 12.47
N PHE A 213 13.31 -4.00 11.24
CA PHE A 213 14.66 -3.64 10.83
C PHE A 213 15.24 -2.50 11.66
N LEU A 214 14.47 -1.43 11.87
CA LEU A 214 14.88 -0.29 12.70
C LEU A 214 15.14 -0.70 14.15
N ILE A 215 14.29 -1.56 14.74
CA ILE A 215 14.50 -2.07 16.10
C ILE A 215 15.76 -2.94 16.16
N GLN A 216 15.87 -3.94 15.28
CA GLN A 216 16.98 -4.88 15.26
C GLN A 216 18.34 -4.17 15.11
N ASN A 217 18.40 -3.15 14.26
CA ASN A 217 19.62 -2.39 13.98
C ASN A 217 19.79 -1.16 14.90
N LYS A 218 18.92 -0.97 15.90
CA LYS A 218 18.93 0.17 16.83
C LYS A 218 18.96 1.53 16.12
N GLN A 219 18.18 1.65 15.05
CA GLN A 219 18.09 2.84 14.21
C GLN A 219 16.84 3.66 14.54
N GLN A 220 16.89 4.94 14.15
CA GLN A 220 15.75 5.86 14.24
C GLN A 220 15.26 6.20 12.84
N GLU A 221 13.95 6.31 12.69
CA GLU A 221 13.32 6.97 11.55
C GLU A 221 13.09 8.44 11.90
N LYS A 222 13.38 9.33 10.95
CA LYS A 222 13.20 10.78 11.10
C LYS A 222 12.47 11.39 9.93
N GLU A 223 11.69 12.42 10.22
CA GLU A 223 11.09 13.33 9.25
C GLU A 223 11.63 14.75 9.54
N GLY A 224 12.62 15.17 8.76
CA GLY A 224 13.43 16.35 9.09
C GLY A 224 14.23 16.13 10.38
N ASP A 225 14.11 17.05 11.33
CA ASP A 225 14.77 16.97 12.64
C ASP A 225 13.96 16.14 13.66
N PHE A 226 12.73 15.72 13.32
CA PHE A 226 11.83 15.02 14.23
C PHE A 226 11.97 13.51 14.09
N ILE A 227 12.10 12.80 15.22
CA ILE A 227 12.06 11.34 15.25
C ILE A 227 10.61 10.88 15.12
N THR A 228 10.33 10.01 14.16
CA THR A 228 8.99 9.42 13.93
C THR A 228 8.89 7.98 14.46
N PHE A 229 10.03 7.31 14.60
CA PHE A 229 10.13 5.98 15.19
C PHE A 229 11.51 5.78 15.83
N ASP A 230 11.57 5.38 17.10
CA ASP A 230 12.84 5.19 17.81
C ASP A 230 13.12 3.71 18.09
N GLY A 231 13.63 3.01 17.07
CA GLY A 231 13.97 1.59 17.17
C GLY A 231 15.06 1.31 18.20
N ARG A 232 15.97 2.26 18.46
CA ARG A 232 16.98 2.14 19.52
C ARG A 232 16.35 2.04 20.90
N VAL A 233 15.44 2.96 21.26
CA VAL A 233 14.77 2.95 22.56
C VAL A 233 13.91 1.70 22.73
N ILE A 234 13.20 1.28 21.67
CA ILE A 234 12.39 0.05 21.70
C ILE A 234 13.27 -1.17 21.93
N GLN A 235 14.40 -1.27 21.22
CA GLN A 235 15.33 -2.40 21.36
C GLN A 235 15.90 -2.48 22.78
N GLU A 236 16.34 -1.35 23.34
CA GLU A 236 16.82 -1.28 24.72
C GLU A 236 15.76 -1.74 25.71
N GLU A 237 14.53 -1.23 25.59
CA GLU A 237 13.44 -1.60 26.49
C GLU A 237 13.06 -3.08 26.36
N PHE A 238 13.03 -3.63 25.15
CA PHE A 238 12.68 -5.03 24.97
C PHE A 238 13.80 -5.97 25.45
N ALA A 239 15.05 -5.50 25.50
CA ALA A 239 16.17 -6.25 26.06
C ALA A 239 16.25 -6.17 27.60
N GLU A 240 15.92 -5.01 28.18
CA GLU A 240 16.05 -4.75 29.63
C GLU A 240 14.79 -5.06 30.43
N ASN A 241 13.60 -5.06 29.80
CA ASN A 241 12.31 -5.18 30.46
C ASN A 241 11.60 -6.49 30.07
N GLU A 242 12.04 -7.58 30.70
CA GLU A 242 11.50 -8.92 30.45
C GLU A 242 9.99 -9.01 30.70
N GLU A 243 9.49 -8.28 31.70
CA GLU A 243 8.06 -8.24 32.04
C GLU A 243 7.23 -7.63 30.90
N LEU A 244 7.69 -6.53 30.31
CA LEU A 244 7.03 -5.92 29.15
C LEU A 244 6.93 -6.92 27.99
N VAL A 245 8.04 -7.61 27.66
CA VAL A 245 8.06 -8.57 26.54
C VAL A 245 7.20 -9.79 26.85
N LYS A 246 7.31 -10.36 28.05
CA LYS A 246 6.61 -11.61 28.43
C LYS A 246 5.13 -11.43 28.71
N ASN A 247 4.68 -10.25 29.13
CA ASN A 247 3.30 -10.09 29.59
C ASN A 247 2.51 -9.02 28.82
N ARG A 248 3.15 -7.92 28.42
CA ARG A 248 2.43 -6.72 27.92
C ARG A 248 2.54 -6.50 26.41
N LEU A 249 3.53 -7.11 25.76
CA LEU A 249 3.74 -6.97 24.31
C LEU A 249 2.78 -7.85 23.51
N ILE A 250 2.23 -7.28 22.43
CA ILE A 250 1.53 -7.97 21.35
C ILE A 250 2.20 -7.55 20.05
N ILE A 251 2.43 -8.50 19.13
CA ILE A 251 2.98 -8.20 17.80
C ILE A 251 1.91 -8.52 16.76
N VAL A 252 1.63 -7.56 15.87
CA VAL A 252 0.67 -7.69 14.79
C VAL A 252 1.37 -7.50 13.45
N HIS A 253 1.25 -8.48 12.56
CA HIS A 253 1.71 -8.41 11.18
C HIS A 253 0.52 -8.31 10.23
N PHE A 254 0.60 -7.42 9.25
CA PHE A 254 -0.37 -7.34 8.16
C PHE A 254 0.01 -8.20 6.94
N LYS A 255 1.23 -8.73 6.94
CA LYS A 255 1.78 -9.61 5.92
C LYS A 255 2.33 -10.86 6.59
N GLU A 256 2.51 -11.90 5.79
CA GLU A 256 3.15 -13.12 6.27
C GLU A 256 4.57 -12.81 6.74
N ARG A 257 4.92 -13.35 7.91
CA ARG A 257 6.27 -13.20 8.47
C ARG A 257 7.28 -13.94 7.60
N THR A 258 8.46 -13.38 7.52
CA THR A 258 9.65 -14.06 6.99
C THR A 258 10.52 -14.55 8.15
N GLU A 259 11.38 -15.52 7.88
CA GLU A 259 12.35 -16.03 8.86
C GLU A 259 13.32 -14.94 9.37
N ASN A 260 13.48 -13.87 8.59
CA ASN A 260 14.33 -12.73 8.94
C ASN A 260 13.64 -11.70 9.84
N ASP A 261 12.32 -11.82 10.06
CA ASP A 261 11.59 -10.86 10.89
C ASP A 261 11.96 -11.02 12.36
N TRP A 262 12.54 -9.96 12.90
CA TRP A 262 13.01 -9.91 14.27
C TRP A 262 11.88 -10.10 15.29
N ILE A 263 12.12 -10.94 16.28
CA ILE A 263 11.26 -11.11 17.46
C ILE A 263 12.12 -10.91 18.72
N PRO A 264 11.63 -10.14 19.72
CA PRO A 264 12.34 -9.97 20.97
C PRO A 264 12.48 -11.31 21.73
N THR A 265 13.66 -11.53 22.31
CA THR A 265 13.93 -12.74 23.10
C THR A 265 12.95 -12.86 24.27
N GLY A 266 12.39 -14.06 24.46
CA GLY A 266 11.43 -14.34 25.53
C GLY A 266 9.98 -13.93 25.22
N PHE A 267 9.69 -13.46 24.01
CA PHE A 267 8.32 -13.21 23.56
C PHE A 267 7.51 -14.51 23.41
N ASP A 268 6.23 -14.47 23.79
CA ASP A 268 5.31 -15.60 23.62
C ASP A 268 4.59 -15.46 22.27
N GLU A 269 4.89 -16.37 21.34
CA GLU A 269 4.30 -16.39 20.00
C GLU A 269 2.77 -16.51 20.01
N LYS A 270 2.14 -16.93 21.10
CA LYS A 270 0.67 -16.90 21.24
C LYS A 270 0.09 -15.47 21.23
N ARG A 271 0.92 -14.44 21.41
CA ARG A 271 0.57 -13.02 21.28
C ARG A 271 1.01 -12.42 19.94
N LEU A 272 1.39 -13.28 18.98
CA LEU A 272 1.66 -12.89 17.60
C LEU A 272 0.39 -13.07 16.77
N PHE A 273 0.03 -12.03 16.03
CA PHE A 273 -1.18 -12.00 15.21
C PHE A 273 -0.86 -11.70 13.77
N HIS A 274 -1.45 -12.45 12.85
CA HIS A 274 -1.46 -12.14 11.43
C HIS A 274 -2.86 -11.66 11.02
N VAL A 275 -2.95 -10.37 10.66
CA VAL A 275 -4.20 -9.72 10.22
C VAL A 275 -4.10 -9.46 8.73
N GLU A 276 -4.63 -10.38 7.92
CA GLU A 276 -4.52 -10.34 6.45
C GLU A 276 -5.06 -9.04 5.82
N ASP A 277 -4.41 -8.65 4.71
CA ASP A 277 -4.78 -7.56 3.83
C ASP A 277 -6.28 -7.53 3.51
N GLY A 278 -6.92 -6.37 3.70
CA GLY A 278 -8.34 -6.16 3.40
C GLY A 278 -9.32 -6.66 4.48
N LYS A 279 -8.87 -7.42 5.49
CA LYS A 279 -9.71 -8.00 6.56
C LYS A 279 -9.64 -7.24 7.89
N VAL A 280 -9.51 -5.92 7.85
CA VAL A 280 -9.97 -5.07 8.96
C VAL A 280 -11.36 -4.54 8.63
N PRO A 281 -12.42 -5.37 8.48
CA PRO A 281 -13.77 -4.84 8.37
C PRO A 281 -14.13 -4.18 9.69
N LEU A 282 -15.03 -3.20 9.63
CA LEU A 282 -15.60 -2.53 10.80
C LEU A 282 -16.27 -3.53 11.78
N ASP A 283 -16.53 -4.78 11.33
CA ASP A 283 -17.37 -5.76 12.01
C ASP A 283 -16.62 -6.97 12.62
N GLY A 284 -15.28 -6.96 12.63
CA GLY A 284 -14.47 -7.92 13.40
C GLY A 284 -14.29 -9.29 12.73
N SER A 285 -13.05 -9.59 12.35
CA SER A 285 -12.64 -10.96 11.99
C SER A 285 -12.39 -11.79 13.26
N PRO A 286 -12.40 -13.14 13.20
CA PRO A 286 -12.03 -13.99 14.32
C PRO A 286 -10.66 -13.62 14.91
N THR A 287 -9.71 -13.22 14.05
CA THR A 287 -8.39 -12.72 14.46
C THR A 287 -8.50 -11.42 15.26
N LEU A 288 -9.31 -10.45 14.81
CA LEU A 288 -9.51 -9.19 15.54
C LEU A 288 -10.24 -9.39 16.87
N ALA A 289 -11.20 -10.33 16.92
CA ALA A 289 -11.86 -10.70 18.16
C ALA A 289 -10.86 -11.35 19.14
N HIS A 290 -9.97 -12.23 18.66
CA HIS A 290 -8.92 -12.82 19.49
C HIS A 290 -7.89 -11.77 19.96
N LEU A 291 -7.54 -10.81 19.09
CA LEU A 291 -6.67 -9.69 19.44
C LEU A 291 -7.30 -8.84 20.54
N GLU A 292 -8.57 -8.44 20.37
CA GLU A 292 -9.32 -7.68 21.37
C GLU A 292 -9.38 -8.43 22.71
N TYR A 293 -9.67 -9.73 22.67
CA TYR A 293 -9.66 -10.59 23.86
C TYR A 293 -8.30 -10.57 24.56
N ARG A 294 -7.20 -10.76 23.82
CA ARG A 294 -5.85 -10.73 24.40
C ARG A 294 -5.51 -9.36 24.99
N MET A 295 -5.88 -8.27 24.32
CA MET A 295 -5.67 -6.93 24.84
C MET A 295 -6.43 -6.71 26.16
N LYS A 296 -7.71 -7.10 26.22
CA LYS A 296 -8.50 -7.02 27.46
C LYS A 296 -7.89 -7.86 28.57
N LYS A 297 -7.44 -9.07 28.27
CA LYS A 297 -6.79 -9.96 29.23
C LYS A 297 -5.53 -9.33 29.84
N ILE A 298 -4.71 -8.66 29.02
CA ILE A 298 -3.51 -7.94 29.51
C ILE A 298 -3.92 -6.74 30.37
N LEU A 299 -4.89 -5.94 29.91
CA LEU A 299 -5.29 -4.70 30.57
C LEU A 299 -6.06 -4.90 31.88
N LEU A 300 -6.83 -5.98 32.00
CA LEU A 300 -7.80 -6.21 33.08
C LEU A 300 -7.44 -7.40 33.98
N GLY A 301 -6.45 -8.21 33.59
CA GLY A 301 -6.06 -9.42 34.31
C GLY A 301 -6.99 -10.61 34.04
N ASP A 302 -6.69 -11.74 34.69
CA ASP A 302 -7.44 -13.01 34.54
C ASP A 302 -8.84 -12.97 35.18
N ASP A 303 -9.09 -12.03 36.11
CA ASP A 303 -10.36 -11.92 36.85
C ASP A 303 -11.52 -11.35 36.02
N PHE A 304 -11.26 -10.92 34.78
CA PHE A 304 -12.27 -10.37 33.87
C PHE A 304 -13.14 -11.44 33.18
N LEU A 305 -12.90 -12.73 33.47
CA LEU A 305 -13.58 -13.87 32.84
C LEU A 305 -14.72 -14.50 33.66
N CYS A 306 -15.09 -13.88 34.79
CA CYS A 306 -16.21 -14.30 35.65
C CYS A 306 -17.43 -13.42 35.46
#